data_AF-A0AAE2QWG5-F1
#
_entry.id   AF-A0AAE2QWG5-F1
#
_cell.length_a   1.000
_cell.length_b   1.000
_cell.length_c   1.000
_cell.angle_alpha   90.00
_cell.angle_beta   90.00
_cell.angle_gamma   90.00
#
_symmetry.space_group_name_H-M   'P 1'
#
loop_
_entity.id
_entity.type
_entity.pdbx_description
1 polymer ?
#
loop_
_entity_poly.entity_id
_entity_poly.type
_entity_poly.pdbx_seq_one_letter_code
_entity_poly.pdbx_strand_id
1 'polypeptide(L)'
;MASSSQAAFNQMMSEADSSSQLFSAEQAFENLEFWGLGNLRRPITPDMHQVINQILNCPYSGRIRRSYLERKALELVALKLTVLDPSRSLSCPLNSGDLDGIYQAAKILTCHCQNPPSIEVLARQVGLNRLKLNQGFHRVYGTTPYRYLRNRRLELANHLLSTSELAVEEVAYRVGYTNRSRFATAFRQQFGLNPKTFQIQVGNASHQPNRAS
;
A
#
# COMPACT_ATOMS: atom_id res chain seq x y z
N MET A 1 -24.99 1.30 34.56
CA MET A 1 -23.98 2.36 34.34
C MET A 1 -23.62 2.32 32.86
N ALA A 2 -24.13 3.24 32.04
CA ALA A 2 -23.74 3.30 30.63
C ALA A 2 -22.24 3.59 30.55
N SER A 3 -21.51 2.82 29.73
CA SER A 3 -20.08 3.05 29.53
C SER A 3 -19.86 4.44 28.96
N SER A 4 -18.76 5.09 29.37
CA SER A 4 -18.38 6.45 28.92
C SER A 4 -18.38 6.59 27.39
N SER A 5 -18.16 5.48 26.66
CA SER A 5 -18.21 5.39 25.21
C SER A 5 -19.61 5.49 24.60
N GLN A 6 -20.66 5.00 25.28
CA GLN A 6 -22.04 5.08 24.78
C GLN A 6 -22.61 6.50 24.91
N ALA A 7 -22.23 7.21 25.97
CA ALA A 7 -22.63 8.60 26.18
C ALA A 7 -21.96 9.52 25.15
N ALA A 8 -20.66 9.32 24.88
CA ALA A 8 -19.93 10.03 23.84
C ALA A 8 -20.50 9.79 22.43
N PHE A 9 -20.91 8.55 22.13
CA PHE A 9 -21.53 8.20 20.84
C PHE A 9 -22.90 8.87 20.64
N ASN A 10 -23.73 8.89 21.69
CA ASN A 10 -25.06 9.53 21.61
C ASN A 10 -24.96 11.06 21.49
N GLN A 11 -23.95 11.67 22.13
CA GLN A 11 -23.66 13.09 22.00
C GLN A 11 -23.15 13.43 20.58
N MET A 12 -22.32 12.56 19.99
CA MET A 12 -21.83 12.67 18.61
C MET A 12 -22.95 12.64 17.56
N MET A 13 -23.96 11.79 17.74
CA MET A 13 -25.12 11.72 16.83
C MET A 13 -26.06 12.93 16.99
N SER A 14 -26.10 13.53 18.17
CA SER A 14 -26.88 14.75 18.45
C SER A 14 -26.25 16.01 17.84
N GLU A 15 -24.92 16.08 17.76
CA GLU A 15 -24.19 17.25 17.25
C GLU A 15 -24.08 17.22 15.71
N ALA A 16 -24.13 16.03 15.09
CA ALA A 16 -24.06 15.86 13.63
C ALA A 16 -25.30 16.38 12.87
N ASP A 17 -26.46 16.50 13.54
CA ASP A 17 -27.73 16.90 12.89
C ASP A 17 -27.88 18.44 12.79
N SER A 18 -27.05 19.21 13.49
CA SER A 18 -27.25 20.67 13.65
C SER A 18 -26.27 21.56 12.89
N SER A 19 -25.40 21.06 12.01
CA SER A 19 -24.55 21.94 11.19
C SER A 19 -24.23 21.34 9.83
N SER A 20 -25.01 21.76 8.85
CA SER A 20 -24.83 21.68 7.40
C SER A 20 -23.61 22.48 6.89
N GLN A 21 -22.46 22.40 7.59
CA GLN A 21 -21.19 22.94 7.10
C GLN A 21 -20.19 21.81 6.89
N LEU A 22 -20.21 21.31 5.65
CA LEU A 22 -19.06 20.81 4.88
C LEU A 22 -17.83 20.41 5.71
N PHE A 23 -17.92 19.24 6.35
CA PHE A 23 -16.72 18.51 6.75
C PHE A 23 -16.09 17.97 5.47
N SER A 24 -15.17 18.73 4.87
CA SER A 24 -14.43 18.26 3.70
C SER A 24 -13.76 16.94 4.06
N ALA A 25 -13.91 15.92 3.21
CA ALA A 25 -13.34 14.58 3.45
C ALA A 25 -11.84 14.64 3.79
N GLU A 26 -11.11 15.61 3.23
CA GLU A 26 -9.71 15.89 3.54
C GLU A 26 -9.44 16.21 5.03
N GLN A 27 -10.32 16.98 5.69
CA GLN A 27 -10.20 17.29 7.13
C GLN A 27 -10.64 16.12 8.03
N ALA A 28 -11.50 15.24 7.51
CA ALA A 28 -11.86 13.99 8.20
C ALA A 28 -10.66 13.04 8.32
N PHE A 29 -9.78 13.01 7.32
CA PHE A 29 -8.61 12.15 7.29
C PHE A 29 -7.50 12.58 8.26
N GLU A 30 -7.37 13.87 8.56
CA GLU A 30 -6.38 14.37 9.53
C GLU A 30 -6.81 14.13 10.98
N ASN A 31 -8.11 14.08 11.26
CA ASN A 31 -8.63 13.91 12.61
C ASN A 31 -8.72 12.45 13.10
N LEU A 32 -8.33 11.45 12.29
CA LEU A 32 -8.47 10.03 12.63
C LEU A 32 -7.71 9.59 13.90
N GLU A 33 -6.65 10.30 14.27
CA GLU A 33 -5.94 10.08 15.54
C GLU A 33 -6.75 10.58 16.74
N PHE A 34 -7.45 11.72 16.59
CA PHE A 34 -8.30 12.33 17.61
C PHE A 34 -9.53 11.45 17.93
N TRP A 35 -10.10 10.78 16.93
CA TRP A 35 -11.25 9.87 17.09
C TRP A 35 -10.89 8.45 17.56
N GLY A 36 -9.62 8.17 17.90
CA GLY A 36 -9.17 6.82 18.25
C GLY A 36 -9.23 5.81 17.09
N LEU A 37 -9.47 6.28 15.87
CA LEU A 37 -9.55 5.50 14.63
C LEU A 37 -8.19 5.29 13.95
N GLY A 38 -7.10 5.78 14.54
CA GLY A 38 -5.72 5.58 14.05
C GLY A 38 -5.38 4.10 13.82
N ASN A 39 -6.01 3.17 14.54
CA ASN A 39 -5.83 1.74 14.32
C ASN A 39 -6.33 1.27 12.93
N LEU A 40 -7.29 1.96 12.31
CA LEU A 40 -7.77 1.67 10.96
C LEU A 40 -6.68 1.84 9.89
N ARG A 41 -5.62 2.64 10.15
CA ARG A 41 -4.44 2.76 9.28
C ARG A 41 -3.59 1.50 9.17
N ARG A 42 -3.80 0.45 9.99
CA ARG A 42 -3.01 -0.79 9.89
C ARG A 42 -3.13 -1.42 8.49
N PRO A 43 -2.05 -1.96 7.91
CA PRO A 43 -2.00 -2.34 6.51
C PRO A 43 -2.86 -3.58 6.26
N ILE A 44 -3.24 -3.79 5.01
CA ILE A 44 -3.94 -5.01 4.58
C ILE A 44 -2.94 -6.17 4.68
N THR A 45 -3.27 -7.19 5.46
CA THR A 45 -2.40 -8.38 5.62
C THR A 45 -2.48 -9.30 4.39
N PRO A 46 -1.56 -10.27 4.22
CA PRO A 46 -1.65 -11.25 3.13
C PRO A 46 -2.98 -12.01 3.10
N ASP A 47 -3.51 -12.39 4.27
CA ASP A 47 -4.81 -13.07 4.37
C ASP A 47 -5.96 -12.18 3.89
N MET A 48 -5.92 -10.88 4.21
CA MET A 48 -6.89 -9.92 3.72
C MET A 48 -6.78 -9.72 2.20
N HIS A 49 -5.57 -9.69 1.64
CA HIS A 49 -5.37 -9.65 0.18
C HIS A 49 -5.95 -10.88 -0.51
N GLN A 50 -5.82 -12.06 0.10
CA GLN A 50 -6.42 -13.28 -0.44
C GLN A 50 -7.95 -13.20 -0.47
N VAL A 51 -8.57 -12.70 0.60
CA VAL A 51 -10.03 -12.49 0.64
C VAL A 51 -10.48 -11.45 -0.40
N ILE A 52 -9.74 -10.36 -0.54
CA ILE A 52 -10.01 -9.34 -1.57
C ILE A 52 -9.93 -9.95 -2.97
N ASN A 53 -8.89 -10.72 -3.28
CA ASN A 53 -8.78 -11.40 -4.57
C ASN A 53 -9.93 -12.38 -4.83
N GLN A 54 -10.44 -13.05 -3.81
CA GLN A 54 -11.60 -13.94 -3.90
C GLN A 54 -12.90 -13.16 -4.13
N ILE A 55 -13.06 -11.98 -3.53
CA ILE A 55 -14.18 -11.07 -3.81
C ILE A 55 -14.14 -10.60 -5.27
N LEU A 56 -12.97 -10.15 -5.74
CA LEU A 56 -12.78 -9.64 -7.10
C LEU A 56 -12.99 -10.74 -8.16
N ASN A 57 -12.61 -11.98 -7.85
CA ASN A 57 -12.74 -13.13 -8.76
C ASN A 57 -13.90 -14.07 -8.37
N CYS A 58 -15.01 -13.52 -7.85
CA CYS A 58 -16.16 -14.32 -7.44
C CYS A 58 -16.75 -15.14 -8.61
N PRO A 59 -16.76 -16.50 -8.54
CA PRO A 59 -17.24 -17.34 -9.65
C PRO A 59 -18.78 -17.47 -9.69
N TYR A 60 -19.48 -17.00 -8.66
CA TYR A 60 -20.92 -17.17 -8.51
C TYR A 60 -21.71 -15.98 -9.06
N SER A 61 -22.95 -16.25 -9.51
CA SER A 61 -23.91 -15.27 -10.01
C SER A 61 -25.24 -15.30 -9.23
N GLY A 62 -26.12 -14.33 -9.49
CA GLY A 62 -27.45 -14.26 -8.89
C GLY A 62 -27.45 -14.19 -7.36
N ARG A 63 -28.41 -14.89 -6.72
CA ARG A 63 -28.57 -14.90 -5.26
C ARG A 63 -27.36 -15.50 -4.53
N ILE A 64 -26.69 -16.47 -5.14
CA ILE A 64 -25.50 -17.14 -4.57
C ILE A 64 -24.32 -16.16 -4.49
N ARG A 65 -24.15 -15.29 -5.50
CA ARG A 65 -23.12 -14.22 -5.45
C ARG A 65 -23.29 -13.34 -4.24
N ARG A 66 -24.52 -12.94 -3.92
CA ARG A 66 -24.82 -12.08 -2.77
C ARG A 66 -24.38 -12.73 -1.46
N SER A 67 -24.81 -13.97 -1.21
CA SER A 67 -24.43 -14.69 0.01
C SER A 67 -22.92 -14.94 0.11
N TYR A 68 -22.26 -15.21 -1.02
CA TYR A 68 -20.80 -15.35 -1.07
C TYR A 68 -20.08 -14.06 -0.68
N LEU A 69 -20.50 -12.93 -1.27
CA LEU A 69 -19.91 -11.62 -1.01
C LEU A 69 -20.17 -11.16 0.43
N GLU A 70 -21.38 -11.37 0.96
CA GLU A 70 -21.73 -11.07 2.36
C GLU A 70 -20.79 -11.82 3.32
N ARG A 71 -20.58 -13.12 3.09
CA ARG A 71 -19.65 -13.92 3.89
C ARG A 71 -18.21 -13.41 3.78
N LYS A 72 -17.75 -13.09 2.57
CA LYS A 72 -16.37 -12.61 2.34
C LYS A 72 -16.13 -11.23 2.93
N ALA A 73 -17.13 -10.36 2.92
CA ALA A 73 -17.07 -9.08 3.62
C ALA A 73 -16.93 -9.27 5.13
N LEU A 74 -17.72 -10.17 5.74
CA LEU A 74 -17.59 -10.51 7.16
C LEU A 74 -16.22 -11.10 7.50
N GLU A 75 -15.67 -11.97 6.65
CA GLU A 75 -14.33 -12.53 6.79
C GLU A 75 -13.26 -11.43 6.78
N LEU A 76 -13.36 -10.48 5.85
CA LEU A 76 -12.45 -9.33 5.75
C LEU A 76 -12.54 -8.42 6.98
N VAL A 77 -13.76 -8.17 7.47
CA VAL A 77 -14.00 -7.40 8.70
C VAL A 77 -13.39 -8.11 9.91
N ALA A 78 -13.60 -9.42 10.07
CA ALA A 78 -13.04 -10.20 11.17
C ALA A 78 -11.50 -10.22 11.16
N LEU A 79 -10.89 -10.37 9.97
CA LEU A 79 -9.44 -10.25 9.79
C LEU A 79 -8.95 -8.86 10.19
N LYS A 80 -9.66 -7.79 9.78
CA LYS A 80 -9.31 -6.42 10.18
C LYS A 80 -9.43 -6.25 11.69
N LEU A 81 -10.52 -6.70 12.32
CA LEU A 81 -10.72 -6.61 13.77
C LEU A 81 -9.64 -7.35 14.56
N THR A 82 -9.17 -8.49 14.06
CA THR A 82 -8.04 -9.23 14.67
C THR A 82 -6.75 -8.41 14.63
N VAL A 83 -6.52 -7.67 13.55
CA VAL A 83 -5.37 -6.75 13.41
C VAL A 83 -5.58 -5.50 14.27
N LEU A 84 -6.82 -5.12 14.59
CA LEU A 84 -7.13 -4.00 15.47
C LEU A 84 -7.09 -4.37 16.96
N ASP A 85 -7.19 -5.66 17.32
CA ASP A 85 -7.18 -6.14 18.70
C ASP A 85 -5.82 -5.89 19.39
N PRO A 86 -5.77 -5.00 20.40
CA PRO A 86 -4.55 -4.71 21.14
C PRO A 86 -4.02 -5.93 21.93
N SER A 87 -4.92 -6.84 22.32
CA SER A 87 -4.67 -7.94 23.27
C SER A 87 -3.88 -9.10 22.64
N ARG A 88 -3.86 -9.21 21.32
CA ARG A 88 -3.13 -10.25 20.57
C ARG A 88 -1.68 -9.89 20.21
N SER A 89 -1.15 -8.77 20.70
CA SER A 89 0.24 -8.35 20.45
C SER A 89 1.25 -9.12 21.31
N LEU A 90 1.38 -10.42 21.10
CA LEU A 90 2.51 -11.19 21.64
C LEU A 90 3.59 -11.34 20.57
N SER A 91 4.80 -10.89 20.93
CA SER A 91 6.09 -10.95 20.21
C SER A 91 6.53 -9.69 19.43
N CYS A 92 6.68 -8.57 20.14
CA CYS A 92 7.00 -7.20 19.68
C CYS A 92 5.79 -6.45 19.08
N PRO A 93 5.08 -5.66 19.90
CA PRO A 93 4.17 -4.65 19.40
C PRO A 93 5.02 -3.53 18.81
N LEU A 94 5.03 -3.39 17.48
CA LEU A 94 5.24 -2.06 16.92
C LEU A 94 4.08 -1.23 17.49
N ASN A 95 4.40 -0.24 18.34
CA ASN A 95 3.37 0.67 18.83
C ASN A 95 2.82 1.49 17.64
N SER A 96 1.72 2.22 17.84
CA SER A 96 1.13 3.05 16.78
C SER A 96 2.16 3.99 16.14
N GLY A 97 2.99 4.64 16.95
CA GLY A 97 4.07 5.52 16.48
C GLY A 97 5.14 4.82 15.64
N ASP A 98 5.49 3.58 15.97
CA ASP A 98 6.44 2.78 15.19
C ASP A 98 5.83 2.47 13.81
N LEU A 99 4.53 2.15 13.75
CA LEU A 99 3.84 1.91 12.48
C LEU A 99 3.75 3.15 11.59
N ASP A 100 3.42 4.31 12.16
CA ASP A 100 3.45 5.57 11.42
C ASP A 100 4.87 5.87 10.90
N GLY A 101 5.90 5.56 11.70
CA GLY A 101 7.30 5.62 11.26
C GLY A 101 7.61 4.70 10.07
N ILE A 102 7.07 3.48 10.03
CA ILE A 102 7.22 2.57 8.88
C ILE A 102 6.55 3.15 7.63
N TYR A 103 5.35 3.71 7.77
CA TYR A 103 4.64 4.33 6.64
C TYR A 103 5.37 5.56 6.10
N GLN A 104 5.86 6.42 6.99
CA GLN A 104 6.66 7.57 6.58
C GLN A 104 7.96 7.13 5.91
N ALA A 105 8.62 6.08 6.39
CA ALA A 105 9.81 5.56 5.76
C ALA A 105 9.54 5.06 4.33
N ALA A 106 8.42 4.36 4.12
CA ALA A 106 8.01 3.93 2.77
C ALA A 106 7.70 5.11 1.83
N LYS A 107 7.06 6.16 2.36
CA LYS A 107 6.81 7.41 1.63
C LYS A 107 8.12 8.09 1.22
N ILE A 108 9.07 8.25 2.15
CA ILE A 108 10.39 8.84 1.88
C ILE A 108 11.12 8.05 0.80
N LEU A 109 11.14 6.72 0.90
CA LEU A 109 11.77 5.85 -0.11
C LEU A 109 11.14 6.00 -1.50
N THR A 110 9.81 6.19 -1.56
CA THR A 110 9.10 6.34 -2.83
C THR A 110 9.31 7.72 -3.45
N CYS A 111 9.23 8.79 -2.65
CA CYS A 111 9.46 10.16 -3.11
C CYS A 111 10.91 10.41 -3.55
N HIS A 112 11.87 9.80 -2.84
CA HIS A 112 13.30 9.92 -3.16
C HIS A 112 13.83 8.65 -3.84
N CYS A 113 13.05 8.06 -4.74
CA CYS A 113 13.40 6.78 -5.34
C CYS A 113 14.72 6.83 -6.12
N GLN A 114 15.09 7.97 -6.72
CA GLN A 114 16.36 8.13 -7.42
C GLN A 114 17.55 8.12 -6.45
N ASN A 115 17.48 8.94 -5.40
CA ASN A 115 18.52 9.13 -4.40
C ASN A 115 17.96 8.95 -2.98
N PRO A 116 17.71 7.70 -2.55
CA PRO A 116 17.13 7.42 -1.25
C PRO A 116 18.17 7.66 -0.13
N PRO A 117 17.74 8.01 1.09
CA PRO A 117 18.62 8.04 2.25
C PRO A 117 19.16 6.63 2.56
N SER A 118 20.31 6.57 3.25
CA SER A 118 20.80 5.29 3.78
C SER A 118 19.79 4.71 4.79
N ILE A 119 19.84 3.40 5.03
CA ILE A 119 18.95 2.76 6.00
C ILE A 119 19.14 3.34 7.41
N GLU A 120 20.36 3.72 7.80
CA GLU A 120 20.60 4.37 9.11
C GLU A 120 20.02 5.78 9.17
N VAL A 121 20.10 6.54 8.08
CA VAL A 121 19.50 7.89 8.00
C VAL A 121 17.98 7.79 8.01
N LEU A 122 17.42 6.89 7.20
CA LEU A 122 15.99 6.66 7.11
C LEU A 122 15.40 6.26 8.47
N ALA A 123 16.04 5.33 9.17
CA ALA A 123 15.60 4.89 10.49
C ALA A 123 15.57 6.08 11.48
N ARG A 124 16.64 6.89 11.52
CA ARG A 124 16.70 8.09 12.37
C ARG A 124 15.63 9.12 12.02
N GLN A 125 15.39 9.37 10.73
CA GLN A 125 14.38 10.33 10.27
C GLN A 125 12.97 9.98 10.75
N VAL A 126 12.66 8.69 10.88
CA VAL A 126 11.33 8.22 11.30
C VAL A 126 11.26 7.79 12.77
N GLY A 127 12.29 8.12 13.56
CA GLY A 127 12.32 7.78 14.99
C GLY A 127 12.47 6.29 15.30
N LEU A 128 12.97 5.49 14.36
CA LEU A 128 13.14 4.05 14.50
C LEU A 128 14.63 3.66 14.55
N ASN A 129 14.91 2.50 15.15
CA ASN A 129 16.19 1.83 14.94
C ASN A 129 16.12 0.90 13.72
N ARG A 130 17.28 0.47 13.22
CA ARG A 130 17.40 -0.38 12.01
C ARG A 130 16.65 -1.71 12.15
N LEU A 131 16.63 -2.30 13.34
CA LEU A 131 15.96 -3.57 13.60
C LEU A 131 14.44 -3.41 13.48
N LYS A 132 13.86 -2.44 14.20
CA LYS A 132 12.43 -2.10 14.14
C LYS A 132 11.99 -1.72 12.74
N LEU A 133 12.80 -0.95 12.02
CA LEU A 133 12.52 -0.59 10.63
C LEU A 133 12.41 -1.84 9.75
N ASN A 134 13.37 -2.77 9.84
CA ASN A 134 13.32 -4.00 9.04
C ASN A 134 12.15 -4.91 9.44
N GLN A 135 11.90 -5.10 10.74
CA GLN A 135 10.79 -5.91 11.23
C GLN A 135 9.44 -5.32 10.82
N GLY A 136 9.30 -3.99 10.92
CA GLY A 136 8.12 -3.27 10.48
C GLY A 136 7.89 -3.39 8.99
N PHE A 137 8.93 -3.25 8.16
CA PHE A 137 8.79 -3.49 6.73
C PHE A 137 8.38 -4.93 6.38
N HIS A 138 8.89 -5.95 7.09
CA HIS A 138 8.44 -7.34 6.88
C HIS A 138 6.97 -7.52 7.29
N ARG A 139 6.57 -6.91 8.40
CA ARG A 139 5.21 -7.03 8.91
C ARG A 139 4.19 -6.28 8.05
N VAL A 140 4.55 -5.09 7.57
CA VAL A 140 3.65 -4.18 6.84
C VAL A 140 3.66 -4.48 5.34
N TYR A 141 4.83 -4.77 4.77
CA TYR A 141 5.03 -4.92 3.31
C TYR A 141 5.55 -6.29 2.89
N GLY A 142 5.73 -7.24 3.82
CA GLY A 142 6.23 -8.58 3.51
C GLY A 142 7.68 -8.63 3.04
N THR A 143 8.47 -7.56 3.25
CA THR A 143 9.79 -7.45 2.65
C THR A 143 10.74 -6.52 3.42
N THR A 144 12.00 -6.38 3.00
CA THR A 144 12.95 -5.42 3.58
C THR A 144 12.76 -4.01 2.98
N PRO A 145 13.18 -2.93 3.65
CA PRO A 145 13.11 -1.57 3.08
C PRO A 145 13.83 -1.45 1.73
N TYR A 146 14.98 -2.12 1.58
CA TYR A 146 15.73 -2.12 0.33
C TYR A 146 15.00 -2.86 -0.80
N ARG A 147 14.42 -4.04 -0.50
CA ARG A 147 13.66 -4.81 -1.49
C ARG A 147 12.35 -4.10 -1.85
N TYR A 148 11.71 -3.44 -0.90
CA TYR A 148 10.57 -2.57 -1.14
C TYR A 148 10.93 -1.47 -2.15
N LEU A 149 11.99 -0.71 -1.90
CA LEU A 149 12.46 0.33 -2.82
C LEU A 149 12.77 -0.24 -4.21
N ARG A 150 13.50 -1.37 -4.28
CA ARG A 150 13.81 -2.03 -5.55
C ARG A 150 12.54 -2.35 -6.34
N ASN A 151 11.52 -2.90 -5.70
CA ASN A 151 10.26 -3.24 -6.36
C ASN A 151 9.54 -1.97 -6.86
N ARG A 152 9.49 -0.91 -6.04
CA ARG A 152 8.90 0.38 -6.45
C ARG A 152 9.61 0.99 -7.66
N ARG A 153 10.95 0.95 -7.70
CA ARG A 153 11.73 1.42 -8.85
C ARG A 153 11.38 0.65 -10.12
N LEU A 154 11.21 -0.67 -10.00
CA LEU A 154 10.89 -1.53 -11.15
C LEU A 154 9.44 -1.36 -11.62
N GLU A 155 8.48 -1.13 -10.71
CA GLU A 155 7.10 -0.75 -11.05
C GLU A 155 7.05 0.58 -11.80
N LEU A 156 7.77 1.61 -11.32
CA LEU A 156 7.89 2.89 -12.03
C LEU A 156 8.56 2.73 -13.40
N ALA A 157 9.59 1.89 -13.50
CA ALA A 157 10.25 1.62 -14.77
C ALA A 157 9.31 0.93 -15.75
N ASN A 158 8.49 -0.02 -15.27
CA ASN A 158 7.48 -0.68 -16.10
C ASN A 158 6.49 0.34 -16.67
N HIS A 159 5.98 1.24 -15.82
CA HIS A 159 5.10 2.32 -16.23
C HIS A 159 5.76 3.27 -17.25
N LEU A 160 7.00 3.70 -17.01
CA LEU A 160 7.69 4.60 -17.94
C LEU A 160 7.98 3.94 -19.28
N LEU A 161 8.36 2.65 -19.29
CA LEU A 161 8.58 1.90 -20.53
C LEU A 161 7.30 1.65 -21.32
N SER A 162 6.13 1.64 -20.67
CA SER A 162 4.85 1.43 -21.33
C SER A 162 4.17 2.72 -21.80
N THR A 163 4.48 3.86 -21.18
CA THR A 163 3.78 5.14 -21.42
C THR A 163 4.62 6.20 -22.12
N SER A 164 5.94 6.02 -22.22
CA SER A 164 6.84 7.02 -22.78
C SER A 164 7.76 6.44 -23.85
N GLU A 165 8.25 7.32 -24.73
CA GLU A 165 9.25 7.00 -25.75
C GLU A 165 10.70 7.11 -25.22
N LEU A 166 10.87 7.16 -23.89
CA LEU A 166 12.18 7.27 -23.27
C LEU A 166 13.04 6.04 -23.58
N ALA A 167 14.32 6.27 -23.85
CA ALA A 167 15.27 5.18 -23.99
C ALA A 167 15.38 4.38 -22.68
N VAL A 168 15.57 3.06 -22.78
CA VAL A 168 15.72 2.15 -21.61
C VAL A 168 16.76 2.65 -20.60
N GLU A 169 17.83 3.29 -21.09
CA GLU A 169 18.90 3.84 -20.26
C GLU A 169 18.46 5.07 -19.44
N GLU A 170 17.70 5.95 -20.07
CA GLU A 170 17.10 7.12 -19.42
C GLU A 170 16.08 6.68 -18.36
N VAL A 171 15.26 5.66 -18.66
CA VAL A 171 14.34 5.09 -17.68
C VAL A 171 15.10 4.52 -16.48
N ALA A 172 16.16 3.74 -16.72
CA ALA A 172 16.98 3.17 -15.65
C ALA A 172 17.57 4.26 -14.75
N TYR A 173 18.09 5.34 -15.33
CA TYR A 173 18.63 6.47 -14.59
C TYR A 173 17.56 7.18 -13.75
N ARG A 174 16.39 7.48 -14.34
CA ARG A 174 15.27 8.15 -13.64
C ARG A 174 14.74 7.36 -12.45
N VAL A 175 14.69 6.03 -12.57
CA VAL A 175 14.25 5.18 -11.46
C VAL A 175 15.37 4.86 -10.46
N GLY A 176 16.55 5.48 -10.59
CA GLY A 176 17.63 5.39 -9.60
C GLY A 176 18.58 4.21 -9.77
N TYR A 177 18.72 3.66 -10.98
CA TYR A 177 19.76 2.70 -11.30
C TYR A 177 20.93 3.40 -12.00
N THR A 178 22.12 3.27 -11.42
CA THR A 178 23.38 3.74 -12.02
C THR A 178 23.99 2.74 -13.01
N ASN A 179 23.56 1.47 -12.95
CA ASN A 179 24.08 0.40 -13.80
C ASN A 179 22.94 -0.29 -14.57
N ARG A 180 23.00 -0.14 -15.90
CA ARG A 180 22.03 -0.67 -16.85
C ARG A 180 21.89 -2.20 -16.79
N SER A 181 22.99 -2.94 -16.62
CA SER A 181 22.97 -4.41 -16.54
C SER A 181 22.26 -4.90 -15.28
N ARG A 182 22.48 -4.21 -14.13
CA ARG A 182 21.76 -4.52 -12.87
C ARG A 182 20.27 -4.21 -12.98
N PHE A 183 19.92 -3.10 -13.62
CA PHE A 183 18.54 -2.76 -13.93
C PHE A 183 17.88 -3.84 -14.80
N ALA A 184 18.48 -4.17 -15.95
CA ALA A 184 17.91 -5.13 -16.89
C ALA A 184 17.73 -6.52 -16.25
N THR A 185 18.69 -6.96 -15.45
CA THR A 185 18.59 -8.24 -14.72
C THR A 185 17.45 -8.22 -13.72
N ALA A 186 17.35 -7.14 -12.92
CA ALA A 186 16.31 -7.02 -11.90
C ALA A 186 14.92 -6.89 -12.52
N PHE A 187 14.80 -6.15 -13.63
CA PHE A 187 13.55 -6.01 -14.39
C PHE A 187 13.10 -7.35 -14.98
N ARG A 188 14.01 -8.09 -15.63
CA ARG A 188 13.70 -9.43 -16.15
C ARG A 188 13.29 -10.40 -15.06
N GLN A 189 13.96 -10.36 -13.91
CA GLN A 189 13.58 -11.21 -12.77
C GLN A 189 12.16 -10.92 -12.26
N GLN A 190 11.69 -9.67 -12.36
CA GLN A 190 10.37 -9.28 -11.86
C GLN A 190 9.25 -9.45 -12.90
N PHE A 191 9.53 -9.17 -14.18
CA PHE A 191 8.51 -9.13 -15.24
C PHE A 191 8.69 -10.19 -16.32
N GLY A 192 9.71 -11.06 -16.22
CA GLY A 192 9.99 -12.15 -17.16
C GLY A 192 10.65 -11.73 -18.48
N LEU A 193 10.62 -10.43 -18.83
CA LEU A 193 11.15 -9.91 -20.09
C LEU A 193 12.27 -8.89 -19.86
N ASN A 194 13.17 -8.76 -20.85
CA ASN A 194 14.14 -7.67 -20.84
C ASN A 194 13.43 -6.33 -21.09
N PRO A 195 13.91 -5.21 -20.50
CA PRO A 195 13.26 -3.89 -20.64
C PRO A 195 13.00 -3.47 -22.09
N LYS A 196 13.98 -3.68 -22.99
CA LYS A 196 13.86 -3.33 -24.41
C LYS A 196 12.79 -4.16 -25.13
N THR A 197 12.74 -5.46 -24.84
CA THR A 197 11.73 -6.37 -25.40
C THR A 197 10.33 -5.99 -24.90
N PHE A 198 10.22 -5.68 -23.61
CA PHE A 198 8.98 -5.19 -23.00
C PHE A 198 8.49 -3.90 -23.67
N GLN A 199 9.37 -2.92 -23.87
CA GLN A 199 9.03 -1.66 -24.54
C GLN A 199 8.53 -1.85 -25.97
N ILE A 200 9.18 -2.72 -26.75
CA ILE A 200 8.73 -3.05 -28.13
C ILE A 200 7.34 -3.69 -28.11
N GLN A 201 7.10 -4.61 -27.17
CA GLN A 201 5.82 -5.32 -27.08
C GLN A 201 4.65 -4.37 -26.74
N VAL A 202 4.87 -3.43 -25.83
CA VAL A 202 3.85 -2.43 -25.47
C VAL A 202 3.67 -1.40 -26.58
N GLY A 203 4.75 -0.96 -27.23
CA GLY A 203 4.68 -0.06 -28.39
C GLY A 203 3.88 -0.65 -29.55
N ASN A 204 4.05 -1.95 -29.83
CA ASN A 204 3.29 -2.64 -30.86
C ASN A 204 1.79 -2.80 -30.52
N ALA A 205 1.44 -2.90 -29.23
CA ALA A 205 0.06 -3.01 -28.77
C ALA A 205 -0.69 -1.66 -28.81
N SER A 206 0.03 -0.54 -28.66
CA SER A 206 -0.52 0.82 -28.75
C SER A 206 -0.60 1.35 -30.20
N HIS A 207 0.02 0.65 -31.16
CA HIS A 207 0.01 0.94 -32.59
C HIS A 207 -0.88 0.01 -33.44
N GLN A 208 -1.86 -0.70 -32.88
CA GLN A 208 -2.92 -1.31 -33.70
C GLN A 208 -3.94 -0.23 -34.11
N PRO A 209 -3.96 0.25 -35.36
CA PRO A 209 -5.10 1.00 -35.85
C PRO A 209 -6.23 -0.01 -36.00
N ASN A 210 -7.32 0.23 -35.28
CA ASN A 210 -8.68 -0.18 -35.60
C ASN A 210 -8.80 -1.14 -36.80
N ARG A 211 -8.69 -2.45 -36.56
CA ARG A 211 -9.19 -3.44 -37.52
C ARG A 211 -10.70 -3.49 -37.35
N ALA A 212 -11.36 -2.67 -38.15
CA ALA A 212 -12.78 -2.75 -38.42
C ALA A 212 -13.18 -4.18 -38.81
N SER A 213 -14.32 -4.61 -38.27
CA SER A 213 -15.33 -5.44 -38.92
C SER A 213 -16.68 -5.09 -38.32
#